data_AF-A0A7J9J4V6-F1
#
_entry.id   AF-A0A7J9J4V6-F1
#
_cell.length_a   1.000
_cell.length_b   1.000
_cell.length_c   1.000
_cell.angle_alpha   90.00
_cell.angle_beta   90.00
_cell.angle_gamma   90.00
#
_symmetry.space_group_name_H-M   'P 1'
#
loop_
_entity.id
_entity.type
_entity.pdbx_description
1 polymer ?
#
loop_
_entity_poly.entity_id
_entity_poly.type
_entity_poly.pdbx_seq_one_letter_code
_entity_poly.pdbx_strand_id
1 'polypeptide(L)'
;QKGRPFSLKECAISIILAAELITGIPSLDAYAANPPLPDLSVLISGPPIKDPGALLRYALPINNKAVREVQKPLEDISESLKIAGVKALDSVERNVRQASRALKQGKTLIISGLAEAKKDRGAELLDKLEVGMEELQQIVEDRNRDAVAPKQKELLQYIGDVEEDMVDGFPYEVPEEYRNMPLLKGRAVVDMKVKVKDNPNLEECVFRIVLDGYNAPVTAGNFVDLVQRHFYDGMEIQRADGFVVQTGDPDGPAEGFIDPSTEKARTIPLEIMVDGEKSPAYEETLEELGLYKAQTKLPFNAFGTMAMAREEFENNSASSQIFWLLKESELTPSNANIL
;
A
#
# COMPACT_ATOMS: atom_id res chain seq x y z
N GLN A 1 -22.30 70.33 -16.41
CA GLN A 1 -22.14 69.70 -17.74
C GLN A 1 -20.75 69.04 -17.80
N LYS A 2 -20.53 68.08 -18.71
CA LYS A 2 -19.16 67.61 -19.10
C LYS A 2 -18.39 68.81 -19.70
N GLY A 3 -17.06 68.91 -19.75
CA GLY A 3 -15.94 68.00 -19.47
C GLY A 3 -14.80 68.35 -20.44
N ARG A 4 -13.53 68.41 -20.01
CA ARG A 4 -12.37 68.82 -20.83
C ARG A 4 -11.12 67.94 -20.58
N PRO A 5 -10.13 67.88 -21.51
CA PRO A 5 -9.43 66.61 -21.82
C PRO A 5 -7.88 66.66 -21.91
N PHE A 6 -7.27 65.53 -22.32
CA PHE A 6 -5.84 65.28 -22.68
C PHE A 6 -4.84 65.24 -21.49
N SER A 7 -3.67 64.56 -21.53
CA SER A 7 -2.91 63.79 -22.57
C SER A 7 -2.12 62.62 -21.87
N LEU A 8 -1.33 61.69 -22.45
CA LEU A 8 -0.97 61.21 -23.82
C LEU A 8 -0.27 59.79 -23.68
N LYS A 9 0.42 59.33 -24.74
CA LYS A 9 1.31 58.13 -24.90
C LYS A 9 0.62 56.77 -25.14
N GLU A 10 0.65 56.14 -26.33
CA GLU A 10 1.72 55.76 -27.31
C GLU A 10 2.44 54.45 -26.91
N CYS A 11 2.69 53.44 -27.76
CA CYS A 11 2.39 53.13 -29.19
C CYS A 11 2.32 51.57 -29.36
N ALA A 12 1.56 50.93 -30.26
CA ALA A 12 1.74 50.78 -31.73
C ALA A 12 3.11 50.17 -32.14
N ILE A 13 3.24 49.17 -33.04
CA ILE A 13 2.30 48.48 -33.96
C ILE A 13 2.83 47.06 -34.33
N SER A 14 1.97 46.17 -34.84
CA SER A 14 2.31 44.80 -35.29
C SER A 14 2.84 44.72 -36.74
N ILE A 15 3.69 43.73 -37.06
CA ILE A 15 3.97 43.28 -38.45
C ILE A 15 4.00 41.74 -38.52
N ILE A 16 3.51 41.18 -39.63
CA ILE A 16 3.57 39.75 -40.01
C ILE A 16 4.32 39.67 -41.35
N LEU A 17 5.26 38.72 -41.51
CA LEU A 17 5.47 37.98 -42.77
C LEU A 17 6.37 36.74 -42.56
N ALA A 18 6.53 35.93 -43.62
CA ALA A 18 7.29 34.66 -43.63
C ALA A 18 8.13 34.52 -44.92
N ALA A 19 8.87 33.41 -45.04
CA ALA A 19 9.87 33.07 -46.07
C ALA A 19 11.22 33.84 -45.90
N GLU A 20 12.38 33.34 -46.31
CA GLU A 20 12.70 32.28 -47.31
C GLU A 20 13.67 31.17 -46.78
N LEU A 21 14.38 30.49 -47.69
CA LEU A 21 15.06 29.21 -47.51
C LEU A 21 16.55 29.28 -47.96
N ILE A 22 17.34 28.24 -47.62
CA ILE A 22 18.68 27.91 -48.15
C ILE A 22 19.88 28.68 -47.55
N THR A 23 20.61 28.05 -46.61
CA THR A 23 22.04 27.67 -46.78
C THR A 23 22.60 26.96 -45.53
N GLY A 24 23.46 25.95 -45.74
CA GLY A 24 24.49 25.52 -44.76
C GLY A 24 24.03 24.71 -43.53
N ILE A 25 24.42 23.43 -43.49
CA ILE A 25 24.53 22.66 -42.22
C ILE A 25 25.90 22.98 -41.61
N PRO A 26 25.95 23.33 -40.32
CA PRO A 26 26.77 22.56 -39.39
C PRO A 26 25.94 22.06 -38.19
N SER A 27 26.24 20.85 -37.72
CA SER A 27 25.67 20.26 -36.50
C SER A 27 26.17 20.99 -35.25
N LEU A 28 25.24 21.40 -34.38
CA LEU A 28 25.51 21.82 -33.01
C LEU A 28 24.42 21.27 -32.08
N ASP A 29 24.83 20.58 -31.03
CA ASP A 29 23.93 19.97 -30.06
C ASP A 29 23.22 21.04 -29.21
N ALA A 30 21.96 21.30 -29.55
CA ALA A 30 21.08 22.14 -28.75
C ALA A 30 20.40 21.26 -27.67
N TYR A 31 20.89 21.35 -26.44
CA TYR A 31 20.24 20.72 -25.28
C TYR A 31 18.78 21.20 -25.18
N ALA A 32 17.84 20.31 -25.49
CA ALA A 32 16.43 20.51 -25.21
C ALA A 32 16.25 20.45 -23.68
N ALA A 33 16.36 21.60 -23.01
CA ALA A 33 15.98 21.72 -21.62
C ALA A 33 14.48 21.46 -21.51
N ASN A 34 14.11 20.28 -21.01
CA ASN A 34 12.71 19.94 -20.73
C ASN A 34 12.09 21.05 -19.88
N PRO A 35 10.89 21.55 -20.22
CA PRO A 35 10.17 22.45 -19.32
C PRO A 35 9.97 21.72 -18.00
N PRO A 36 10.14 22.39 -16.84
CA PRO A 36 9.84 21.75 -15.56
C PRO A 36 8.36 21.31 -15.58
N LEU A 37 8.12 20.06 -15.17
CA LEU A 37 6.76 19.56 -14.99
C LEU A 37 6.00 20.54 -14.08
N PRO A 38 4.78 20.95 -14.43
CA PRO A 38 4.00 21.86 -13.59
C PRO A 38 3.77 21.19 -12.24
N ASP A 39 4.07 21.92 -11.16
CA ASP A 39 4.06 21.44 -9.78
C ASP A 39 2.67 20.87 -9.40
N LEU A 40 2.52 19.55 -9.60
CA LEU A 40 1.27 18.83 -9.44
C LEU A 40 1.04 18.60 -7.95
N SER A 41 0.57 19.66 -7.30
CA SER A 41 0.17 19.70 -5.89
C SER A 41 -1.05 18.80 -5.67
N VAL A 42 -0.81 17.49 -5.60
CA VAL A 42 -1.79 16.46 -5.25
C VAL A 42 -2.32 16.76 -3.86
N LEU A 43 -3.55 17.28 -3.80
CA LEU A 43 -4.28 17.55 -2.57
C LEU A 43 -4.70 16.22 -1.91
N ILE A 44 -3.78 15.69 -1.10
CA ILE A 44 -3.90 14.42 -0.36
C ILE A 44 -5.17 14.42 0.51
N SER A 45 -6.01 13.40 0.30
CA SER A 45 -7.22 13.15 1.10
C SER A 45 -6.91 12.43 2.42
N GLY A 46 -6.29 13.15 3.35
CA GLY A 46 -6.10 12.73 4.75
C GLY A 46 -4.75 12.06 5.08
N PRO A 47 -4.46 11.83 6.37
CA PRO A 47 -3.14 11.33 6.81
C PRO A 47 -2.83 9.93 6.26
N PRO A 48 -1.60 9.66 5.78
CA PRO A 48 -1.19 8.33 5.32
C PRO A 48 -1.24 7.29 6.46
N ILE A 49 -1.72 6.10 6.14
CA ILE A 49 -1.78 4.94 7.05
C ILE A 49 -0.40 4.25 7.09
N LYS A 50 0.30 4.35 8.23
CA LYS A 50 1.70 3.89 8.36
C LYS A 50 1.89 2.54 9.06
N ASP A 51 0.83 1.99 9.66
CA ASP A 51 0.83 0.63 10.22
C ASP A 51 0.49 -0.39 9.12
N PRO A 52 1.36 -1.38 8.81
CA PRO A 52 1.06 -2.39 7.81
C PRO A 52 -0.15 -3.26 8.20
N GLY A 53 -0.41 -3.45 9.50
CA GLY A 53 -1.62 -4.12 9.97
C GLY A 53 -2.89 -3.35 9.60
N ALA A 54 -2.89 -2.03 9.74
CA ALA A 54 -4.00 -1.16 9.38
C ALA A 54 -4.22 -1.11 7.87
N LEU A 55 -3.14 -1.03 7.07
CA LEU A 55 -3.25 -1.18 5.61
C LEU A 55 -3.95 -2.49 5.23
N LEU A 56 -3.49 -3.62 5.79
CA LEU A 56 -4.08 -4.93 5.52
C LEU A 56 -5.54 -5.04 6.01
N ARG A 57 -5.91 -4.43 7.14
CA ARG A 57 -7.32 -4.34 7.56
C ARG A 57 -8.16 -3.55 6.55
N TYR A 58 -7.75 -2.32 6.20
CA TYR A 58 -8.49 -1.46 5.27
C TYR A 58 -8.53 -1.96 3.81
N ALA A 59 -7.55 -2.76 3.41
CA ALA A 59 -7.50 -3.42 2.10
C ALA A 59 -8.53 -4.57 1.96
N LEU A 60 -9.06 -5.13 3.05
CA LEU A 60 -10.01 -6.24 2.96
C LEU A 60 -11.30 -5.87 2.19
N PRO A 61 -11.80 -6.75 1.30
CA PRO A 61 -12.96 -6.48 0.43
C PRO A 61 -14.29 -6.59 1.18
N ILE A 62 -14.43 -5.87 2.29
CA ILE A 62 -15.59 -5.93 3.20
C ILE A 62 -16.27 -4.56 3.34
N ASN A 63 -17.60 -4.55 3.50
CA ASN A 63 -18.39 -3.34 3.70
C ASN A 63 -19.27 -3.47 4.95
N ASN A 64 -18.63 -3.64 6.11
CA ASN A 64 -19.30 -3.68 7.40
C ASN A 64 -18.87 -2.47 8.25
N LYS A 65 -19.77 -1.50 8.45
CA LYS A 65 -19.46 -0.28 9.22
C LYS A 65 -19.26 -0.56 10.71
N ALA A 66 -19.96 -1.55 11.26
CA ALA A 66 -19.92 -1.85 12.69
C ALA A 66 -18.53 -2.31 13.15
N VAL A 67 -17.81 -3.13 12.36
CA VAL A 67 -16.44 -3.55 12.72
C VAL A 67 -15.44 -2.39 12.56
N ARG A 68 -15.57 -1.54 11.53
CA ARG A 68 -14.74 -0.35 11.35
C ARG A 68 -14.91 0.69 12.47
N GLU A 69 -16.12 0.79 13.05
CA GLU A 69 -16.41 1.61 14.23
C GLU A 69 -15.74 1.09 15.52
N VAL A 70 -15.40 -0.21 15.60
CA VAL A 70 -14.57 -0.79 16.68
C VAL A 70 -13.07 -0.65 16.39
N GLN A 71 -12.66 -0.88 15.13
CA GLN A 71 -11.27 -0.77 14.70
C GLN A 71 -10.70 0.64 14.93
N LYS A 72 -11.38 1.68 14.42
CA LYS A 72 -10.80 3.02 14.31
C LYS A 72 -10.34 3.61 15.66
N PRO A 73 -11.12 3.56 16.76
CA PRO A 73 -10.65 4.06 18.05
C PRO A 73 -9.46 3.26 18.61
N LEU A 74 -9.39 1.94 18.37
CA LEU A 74 -8.24 1.13 18.77
C LEU A 74 -6.96 1.47 17.99
N GLU A 75 -7.06 1.89 16.73
CA GLU A 75 -5.89 2.36 15.98
C GLU A 75 -5.44 3.76 16.46
N ASP A 76 -6.39 4.63 16.82
CA ASP A 76 -6.12 5.97 17.37
C ASP A 76 -5.46 5.95 18.79
N ILE A 77 -5.37 4.77 19.43
CA ILE A 77 -4.54 4.56 20.63
C ILE A 77 -3.06 4.79 20.31
N SER A 78 -2.58 4.42 19.12
CA SER A 78 -1.18 4.62 18.69
C SER A 78 -0.80 6.11 18.66
N GLU A 79 -1.72 6.97 18.22
CA GLU A 79 -1.54 8.43 18.24
C GLU A 79 -1.66 8.98 19.68
N SER A 80 -2.60 8.45 20.47
CA SER A 80 -2.77 8.84 21.89
C SER A 80 -1.51 8.54 22.73
N LEU A 81 -0.79 7.45 22.46
CA LEU A 81 0.43 7.08 23.17
C LEU A 81 1.65 7.98 22.88
N LYS A 82 1.58 8.83 21.84
CA LYS A 82 2.58 9.88 21.55
C LYS A 82 2.45 11.09 22.47
N ILE A 83 1.31 11.25 23.15
CA ILE A 83 1.10 12.31 24.14
C ILE A 83 2.01 12.06 25.35
N ALA A 84 2.64 13.11 25.89
CA ALA A 84 3.53 12.99 27.02
C ALA A 84 2.77 12.80 28.36
N GLY A 85 3.13 11.76 29.11
CA GLY A 85 2.65 11.51 30.47
C GLY A 85 1.19 11.04 30.56
N VAL A 86 0.56 11.27 31.72
CA VAL A 86 -0.76 10.72 32.09
C VAL A 86 -1.86 11.04 31.06
N LYS A 87 -1.78 12.19 30.38
CA LYS A 87 -2.76 12.61 29.35
C LYS A 87 -2.90 11.63 28.18
N ALA A 88 -1.89 10.80 27.92
CA ALA A 88 -2.01 9.69 26.98
C ALA A 88 -3.05 8.67 27.46
N LEU A 89 -2.98 8.26 28.73
CA LEU A 89 -3.88 7.27 29.33
C LEU A 89 -5.33 7.77 29.33
N ASP A 90 -5.58 9.03 29.69
CA ASP A 90 -6.91 9.65 29.64
C ASP A 90 -7.54 9.62 28.20
N SER A 91 -6.69 9.59 27.16
CA SER A 91 -7.09 9.50 25.76
C SER A 91 -7.29 8.04 25.32
N VAL A 92 -6.41 7.13 25.75
CA VAL A 92 -6.57 5.68 25.54
C VAL A 92 -7.84 5.16 26.22
N GLU A 93 -8.11 5.55 27.47
CA GLU A 93 -9.33 5.20 28.23
C GLU A 93 -10.60 5.55 27.45
N ARG A 94 -10.61 6.72 26.79
CA ARG A 94 -11.71 7.16 25.94
C ARG A 94 -11.87 6.28 24.70
N ASN A 95 -10.77 6.00 24.01
CA ASN A 95 -10.78 5.17 22.80
C ASN A 95 -11.21 3.72 23.09
N VAL A 96 -10.73 3.12 24.18
CA VAL A 96 -11.11 1.78 24.65
C VAL A 96 -12.60 1.75 24.98
N ARG A 97 -13.13 2.74 25.72
CA ARG A 97 -14.57 2.83 26.00
C ARG A 97 -15.41 3.08 24.74
N GLN A 98 -14.90 3.81 23.76
CA GLN A 98 -15.58 4.00 22.48
C GLN A 98 -15.65 2.70 21.68
N ALA A 99 -14.53 1.98 21.53
CA ALA A 99 -14.48 0.71 20.81
C ALA A 99 -15.29 -0.39 21.52
N SER A 100 -15.19 -0.52 22.85
CA SER A 100 -15.99 -1.45 23.65
C SER A 100 -17.50 -1.17 23.55
N ARG A 101 -17.90 0.12 23.50
CA ARG A 101 -19.29 0.50 23.25
C ARG A 101 -19.74 0.17 21.82
N ALA A 102 -18.93 0.49 20.82
CA ALA A 102 -19.22 0.16 19.42
C ALA A 102 -19.36 -1.36 19.22
N LEU A 103 -18.51 -2.16 19.88
CA LEU A 103 -18.56 -3.61 19.86
C LEU A 103 -19.86 -4.13 20.50
N LYS A 104 -20.18 -3.70 21.73
CA LYS A 104 -21.39 -4.13 22.45
C LYS A 104 -22.71 -3.65 21.79
N GLN A 105 -22.67 -2.62 20.95
CA GLN A 105 -23.80 -2.18 20.12
C GLN A 105 -23.85 -2.83 18.73
N GLY A 106 -22.68 -3.15 18.16
CA GLY A 106 -22.50 -3.64 16.79
C GLY A 106 -22.41 -5.17 16.65
N LYS A 107 -22.17 -5.93 17.74
CA LYS A 107 -21.87 -7.38 17.71
C LYS A 107 -22.80 -8.18 16.81
N THR A 108 -24.11 -7.95 16.86
CA THR A 108 -25.11 -8.62 15.99
C THR A 108 -24.91 -8.30 14.50
N LEU A 109 -24.56 -7.05 14.15
CA LEU A 109 -24.28 -6.64 12.77
C LEU A 109 -22.93 -7.17 12.27
N ILE A 110 -21.93 -7.25 13.17
CA ILE A 110 -20.63 -7.87 12.90
C ILE A 110 -20.84 -9.37 12.58
N ILE A 111 -21.53 -10.11 13.46
CA ILE A 111 -21.85 -11.53 13.26
C ILE A 111 -22.70 -11.76 12.00
N SER A 112 -23.64 -10.86 11.67
CA SER A 112 -24.44 -10.97 10.45
C SER A 112 -23.64 -10.77 9.16
N GLY A 113 -22.44 -10.18 9.23
CA GLY A 113 -21.52 -10.01 8.10
C GLY A 113 -20.43 -11.07 8.02
N LEU A 114 -20.40 -12.06 8.92
CA LEU A 114 -19.46 -13.19 8.85
C LEU A 114 -19.89 -14.20 7.77
N ALA A 115 -18.91 -14.74 7.06
CA ALA A 115 -19.09 -15.86 6.14
C ALA A 115 -19.72 -17.06 6.86
N GLU A 116 -20.68 -17.76 6.23
CA GLU A 116 -21.51 -18.76 6.92
C GLU A 116 -20.66 -19.87 7.56
N ALA A 117 -19.64 -20.35 6.83
CA ALA A 117 -18.72 -21.39 7.29
C ALA A 117 -17.69 -20.92 8.36
N LYS A 118 -17.65 -19.62 8.68
CA LYS A 118 -16.68 -19.00 9.61
C LYS A 118 -17.32 -18.36 10.85
N LYS A 119 -18.66 -18.34 10.92
CA LYS A 119 -19.43 -17.68 12.00
C LYS A 119 -19.01 -18.09 13.41
N ASP A 120 -18.78 -19.38 13.65
CA ASP A 120 -18.38 -19.89 14.97
C ASP A 120 -17.00 -19.35 15.40
N ARG A 121 -16.01 -19.33 14.49
CA ARG A 121 -14.68 -18.74 14.73
C ARG A 121 -14.79 -17.23 14.99
N GLY A 122 -15.52 -16.52 14.14
CA GLY A 122 -15.71 -15.07 14.29
C GLY A 122 -16.44 -14.70 15.59
N ALA A 123 -17.38 -15.53 16.06
CA ALA A 123 -18.00 -15.36 17.37
C ALA A 123 -17.00 -15.58 18.52
N GLU A 124 -16.19 -16.64 18.48
CA GLU A 124 -15.14 -16.90 19.48
C GLU A 124 -14.09 -15.77 19.54
N LEU A 125 -13.73 -15.20 18.38
CA LEU A 125 -12.85 -14.03 18.29
C LEU A 125 -13.48 -12.76 18.85
N LEU A 126 -14.79 -12.55 18.66
CA LEU A 126 -15.50 -11.41 19.25
C LEU A 126 -15.63 -11.53 20.77
N ASP A 127 -15.81 -12.73 21.31
CA ASP A 127 -15.81 -12.97 22.76
C ASP A 127 -14.41 -12.72 23.36
N LYS A 128 -13.33 -13.16 22.67
CA LYS A 128 -11.94 -12.81 23.03
C LYS A 128 -11.67 -11.31 22.96
N LEU A 129 -12.21 -10.62 21.95
CA LEU A 129 -12.11 -9.18 21.80
C LEU A 129 -12.83 -8.44 22.95
N GLU A 130 -14.00 -8.90 23.39
CA GLU A 130 -14.71 -8.33 24.55
C GLU A 130 -13.91 -8.49 25.85
N VAL A 131 -13.38 -9.68 26.14
CA VAL A 131 -12.51 -9.91 27.31
C VAL A 131 -11.24 -9.06 27.23
N GLY A 132 -10.58 -9.05 26.07
CA GLY A 132 -9.34 -8.29 25.86
C GLY A 132 -9.54 -6.76 25.93
N MET A 133 -10.72 -6.23 25.61
CA MET A 133 -11.09 -4.82 25.84
C MET A 133 -11.21 -4.50 27.34
N GLU A 134 -11.74 -5.42 28.14
CA GLU A 134 -11.88 -5.24 29.58
C GLU A 134 -10.52 -5.37 30.30
N GLU A 135 -9.64 -6.28 29.85
CA GLU A 135 -8.22 -6.30 30.25
C GLU A 135 -7.48 -5.01 29.87
N LEU A 136 -7.70 -4.48 28.66
CA LEU A 136 -7.09 -3.22 28.23
C LEU A 136 -7.61 -2.02 29.02
N GLN A 137 -8.88 -2.01 29.43
CA GLN A 137 -9.40 -1.00 30.35
C GLN A 137 -8.71 -1.09 31.71
N GLN A 138 -8.56 -2.29 32.29
CA GLN A 138 -7.85 -2.51 33.55
C GLN A 138 -6.39 -2.03 33.49
N ILE A 139 -5.67 -2.35 32.41
CA ILE A 139 -4.28 -1.87 32.16
C ILE A 139 -4.18 -0.34 32.20
N VAL A 140 -5.18 0.37 31.68
CA VAL A 140 -5.22 1.85 31.65
C VAL A 140 -5.60 2.42 33.02
N GLU A 141 -6.54 1.80 33.74
CA GLU A 141 -6.93 2.19 35.11
C GLU A 141 -5.77 1.97 36.11
N ASP A 142 -5.00 0.88 35.97
CA ASP A 142 -3.75 0.61 36.69
C ASP A 142 -2.56 1.48 36.21
N ARG A 143 -2.77 2.29 35.16
CA ARG A 143 -1.81 3.24 34.57
C ARG A 143 -0.55 2.59 33.97
N ASN A 144 -0.61 1.31 33.61
CA ASN A 144 0.48 0.56 33.01
C ASN A 144 0.62 0.88 31.51
N ARG A 145 1.17 2.07 31.20
CA ARG A 145 1.34 2.59 29.84
C ARG A 145 2.04 1.60 28.89
N ASP A 146 3.04 0.88 29.39
CA ASP A 146 3.91 0.07 28.51
C ASP A 146 3.25 -1.28 28.12
N ALA A 147 2.23 -1.72 28.87
CA ALA A 147 1.37 -2.85 28.50
C ALA A 147 0.25 -2.47 27.49
N VAL A 148 -0.04 -1.17 27.30
CA VAL A 148 -1.10 -0.71 26.38
C VAL A 148 -0.81 -1.13 24.94
N ALA A 149 0.39 -0.84 24.41
CA ALA A 149 0.70 -1.09 23.00
C ALA A 149 0.74 -2.59 22.62
N PRO A 150 1.33 -3.50 23.43
CA PRO A 150 1.20 -4.94 23.20
C PRO A 150 -0.24 -5.42 23.17
N LYS A 151 -1.08 -5.00 24.14
CA LYS A 151 -2.49 -5.42 24.20
C LYS A 151 -3.32 -4.82 23.06
N GLN A 152 -3.10 -3.56 22.71
CA GLN A 152 -3.70 -2.92 21.53
C GLN A 152 -3.42 -3.71 20.25
N LYS A 153 -2.18 -4.18 20.05
CA LYS A 153 -1.80 -5.01 18.89
C LYS A 153 -2.54 -6.36 18.87
N GLU A 154 -2.74 -6.98 20.04
CA GLU A 154 -3.52 -8.22 20.19
C GLU A 154 -4.99 -8.01 19.77
N LEU A 155 -5.66 -6.95 20.26
CA LEU A 155 -7.04 -6.65 19.90
C LEU A 155 -7.20 -6.31 18.40
N LEU A 156 -6.23 -5.59 17.83
CA LEU A 156 -6.20 -5.28 16.40
C LEU A 156 -5.90 -6.50 15.51
N GLN A 157 -5.29 -7.56 16.06
CA GLN A 157 -5.20 -8.87 15.39
C GLN A 157 -6.56 -9.58 15.42
N TYR A 158 -7.24 -9.63 16.57
CA TYR A 158 -8.59 -10.24 16.65
C TYR A 158 -9.60 -9.54 15.73
N ILE A 159 -9.51 -8.23 15.57
CA ILE A 159 -10.32 -7.49 14.57
C ILE A 159 -9.92 -7.88 13.14
N GLY A 160 -8.63 -7.97 12.82
CA GLY A 160 -8.17 -8.43 11.50
C GLY A 160 -8.66 -9.84 11.16
N ASP A 161 -8.56 -10.77 12.10
CA ASP A 161 -9.07 -12.15 11.97
C ASP A 161 -10.60 -12.17 11.73
N VAL A 162 -11.37 -11.36 12.49
CA VAL A 162 -12.83 -11.22 12.32
C VAL A 162 -13.19 -10.62 10.96
N GLU A 163 -12.41 -9.65 10.47
CA GLU A 163 -12.61 -9.04 9.15
C GLU A 163 -12.26 -10.01 8.01
N GLU A 164 -11.25 -10.88 8.18
CA GLU A 164 -10.97 -11.99 7.25
C GLU A 164 -12.03 -13.11 7.32
N ASP A 165 -12.69 -13.27 8.47
CA ASP A 165 -13.85 -14.16 8.62
C ASP A 165 -15.16 -13.57 8.03
N MET A 166 -15.20 -12.28 7.67
CA MET A 166 -16.27 -11.70 6.84
C MET A 166 -16.11 -11.98 5.35
N VAL A 167 -14.92 -12.37 4.88
CA VAL A 167 -14.70 -12.65 3.46
C VAL A 167 -15.16 -14.07 3.12
N ASP A 168 -16.35 -14.18 2.53
CA ASP A 168 -16.99 -15.45 2.14
C ASP A 168 -16.37 -16.07 0.87
N GLY A 169 -15.72 -15.27 0.03
CA GLY A 169 -15.06 -15.72 -1.19
C GLY A 169 -14.20 -14.64 -1.85
N PHE A 170 -13.57 -14.99 -2.97
CA PHE A 170 -12.77 -14.04 -3.76
C PHE A 170 -13.70 -13.04 -4.52
N PRO A 171 -13.48 -11.71 -4.44
CA PRO A 171 -14.54 -10.73 -4.70
C PRO A 171 -14.86 -10.41 -6.17
N TYR A 172 -14.02 -10.80 -7.13
CA TYR A 172 -14.20 -10.56 -8.57
C TYR A 172 -13.61 -11.69 -9.42
N GLU A 173 -13.87 -11.69 -10.73
CA GLU A 173 -13.19 -12.58 -11.66
C GLU A 173 -11.94 -11.89 -12.23
N VAL A 174 -10.80 -12.60 -12.22
CA VAL A 174 -9.56 -12.16 -12.87
C VAL A 174 -9.74 -12.31 -14.40
N PRO A 175 -9.28 -11.35 -15.23
CA PRO A 175 -9.36 -11.41 -16.68
C PRO A 175 -8.90 -12.74 -17.29
N GLU A 176 -9.49 -13.13 -18.43
CA GLU A 176 -9.24 -14.42 -19.06
C GLU A 176 -7.75 -14.59 -19.45
N GLU A 177 -7.09 -13.50 -19.79
CA GLU A 177 -5.71 -13.41 -20.24
C GLU A 177 -4.71 -13.84 -19.14
N TYR A 178 -4.97 -13.48 -17.89
CA TYR A 178 -4.13 -13.88 -16.74
C TYR A 178 -4.65 -15.14 -16.03
N ARG A 179 -5.76 -15.74 -16.47
CA ARG A 179 -6.39 -16.91 -15.82
C ARG A 179 -5.46 -18.15 -15.78
N ASN A 180 -4.48 -18.22 -16.67
CA ASN A 180 -3.48 -19.29 -16.73
C ASN A 180 -2.18 -18.97 -15.95
N MET A 181 -2.03 -17.76 -15.40
CA MET A 181 -0.91 -17.40 -14.54
C MET A 181 -1.13 -17.94 -13.11
N PRO A 182 -0.09 -18.00 -12.25
CA PRO A 182 -0.28 -18.26 -10.83
C PRO A 182 -1.10 -17.12 -10.18
N LEU A 183 -2.19 -17.46 -9.50
CA LEU A 183 -3.11 -16.48 -8.86
C LEU A 183 -3.26 -16.74 -7.36
N LEU A 184 -3.03 -15.73 -6.53
CA LEU A 184 -3.34 -15.80 -5.10
C LEU A 184 -4.77 -15.30 -4.85
N LYS A 185 -5.74 -16.21 -4.75
CA LYS A 185 -7.15 -15.86 -4.46
C LYS A 185 -7.45 -15.76 -2.97
N GLY A 186 -6.74 -14.87 -2.28
CA GLY A 186 -6.87 -14.65 -0.83
C GLY A 186 -5.63 -14.02 -0.23
N ARG A 187 -5.24 -14.48 0.97
CA ARG A 187 -3.97 -14.09 1.62
C ARG A 187 -3.04 -15.29 1.78
N ALA A 188 -1.75 -15.01 1.71
CA ALA A 188 -0.68 -15.92 2.09
C ALA A 188 0.28 -15.22 3.05
N VAL A 189 1.03 -16.02 3.82
CA VAL A 189 2.09 -15.51 4.69
C VAL A 189 3.38 -16.29 4.40
N VAL A 190 4.48 -15.56 4.21
CA VAL A 190 5.81 -16.11 3.92
C VAL A 190 6.78 -15.58 4.96
N ASP A 191 7.51 -16.47 5.63
CA ASP A 191 8.57 -16.10 6.57
C ASP A 191 9.92 -16.10 5.81
N MET A 192 10.37 -14.91 5.37
CA MET A 192 11.63 -14.73 4.64
C MET A 192 12.82 -14.70 5.62
N LYS A 193 13.71 -15.68 5.51
CA LYS A 193 14.88 -15.85 6.36
C LYS A 193 16.13 -15.24 5.71
N VAL A 194 16.66 -14.17 6.29
CA VAL A 194 17.84 -13.43 5.77
C VAL A 194 19.02 -13.66 6.69
N LYS A 195 20.14 -14.15 6.15
CA LYS A 195 21.42 -14.24 6.85
C LYS A 195 22.14 -12.89 6.78
N VAL A 196 22.59 -12.39 7.92
CA VAL A 196 23.34 -11.14 8.03
C VAL A 196 24.83 -11.45 8.09
N LYS A 197 25.61 -10.88 7.17
CA LYS A 197 27.08 -10.95 7.19
C LYS A 197 27.64 -9.85 8.12
N ASP A 198 28.80 -10.12 8.72
CA ASP A 198 29.65 -9.13 9.40
C ASP A 198 29.01 -8.28 10.53
N ASN A 199 27.96 -8.80 11.17
CA ASN A 199 27.31 -8.16 12.33
C ASN A 199 27.48 -9.01 13.61
N PRO A 200 28.17 -8.51 14.66
CA PRO A 200 28.45 -9.29 15.87
C PRO A 200 27.25 -9.49 16.80
N ASN A 201 26.11 -8.84 16.53
CA ASN A 201 24.91 -8.89 17.37
C ASN A 201 23.71 -9.59 16.70
N LEU A 202 23.82 -9.91 15.40
CA LEU A 202 22.72 -10.44 14.60
C LEU A 202 23.29 -11.25 13.42
N GLU A 203 23.22 -12.57 13.51
CA GLU A 203 23.65 -13.48 12.41
C GLU A 203 22.52 -13.74 11.39
N GLU A 204 21.27 -13.59 11.82
CA GLU A 204 20.07 -14.06 11.11
C GLU A 204 18.85 -13.25 11.52
N CYS A 205 17.97 -12.94 10.56
CA CYS A 205 16.67 -12.30 10.79
C CYS A 205 15.57 -13.06 10.02
N VAL A 206 14.35 -13.08 10.55
CA VAL A 206 13.17 -13.64 9.88
C VAL A 206 12.11 -12.55 9.74
N PHE A 207 11.78 -12.22 8.49
CA PHE A 207 10.77 -11.23 8.13
C PHE A 207 9.47 -11.93 7.75
N ARG A 208 8.41 -11.71 8.52
CA ARG A 208 7.08 -12.25 8.24
C ARG A 208 6.33 -11.34 7.28
N ILE A 209 6.18 -11.77 6.02
CA ILE A 209 5.56 -11.02 4.93
C ILE A 209 4.13 -11.53 4.73
N VAL A 210 3.15 -10.62 4.69
CA VAL A 210 1.75 -10.94 4.34
C VAL A 210 1.50 -10.49 2.90
N LEU A 211 0.93 -11.38 2.09
CA LEU A 211 0.71 -11.19 0.66
C LEU A 211 -0.79 -11.06 0.40
N ASP A 212 -1.22 -9.93 -0.16
CA ASP A 212 -2.63 -9.54 -0.27
C ASP A 212 -3.20 -9.74 -1.68
N GLY A 213 -3.43 -10.99 -2.04
CA GLY A 213 -4.00 -11.37 -3.33
C GLY A 213 -5.44 -10.90 -3.57
N TYR A 214 -6.17 -10.43 -2.54
CA TYR A 214 -7.48 -9.79 -2.73
C TYR A 214 -7.40 -8.54 -3.62
N ASN A 215 -6.30 -7.79 -3.56
CA ASN A 215 -6.12 -6.53 -4.29
C ASN A 215 -5.03 -6.61 -5.38
N ALA A 216 -4.14 -7.61 -5.33
CA ALA A 216 -3.12 -7.87 -6.35
C ALA A 216 -2.93 -9.39 -6.62
N PRO A 217 -3.93 -10.07 -7.21
CA PRO A 217 -3.97 -11.54 -7.32
C PRO A 217 -2.91 -12.14 -8.23
N VAL A 218 -2.58 -11.50 -9.36
CA VAL A 218 -1.52 -11.99 -10.28
C VAL A 218 -0.15 -11.73 -9.69
N THR A 219 0.06 -10.53 -9.13
CA THR A 219 1.33 -10.09 -8.53
C THR A 219 1.70 -10.96 -7.34
N ALA A 220 0.78 -11.13 -6.38
CA ALA A 220 1.01 -11.97 -5.21
C ALA A 220 1.02 -13.47 -5.57
N GLY A 221 0.24 -13.89 -6.59
CA GLY A 221 0.25 -15.26 -7.10
C GLY A 221 1.60 -15.66 -7.69
N ASN A 222 2.17 -14.81 -8.53
CA ASN A 222 3.50 -15.01 -9.11
C ASN A 222 4.60 -15.08 -8.03
N PHE A 223 4.59 -14.17 -7.05
CA PHE A 223 5.57 -14.23 -5.94
C PHE A 223 5.45 -15.53 -5.13
N VAL A 224 4.23 -16.01 -4.84
CA VAL A 224 4.03 -17.30 -4.15
C VAL A 224 4.53 -18.48 -4.98
N ASP A 225 4.30 -18.50 -6.29
CA ASP A 225 4.81 -19.54 -7.19
C ASP A 225 6.36 -19.55 -7.26
N LEU A 226 7.00 -18.38 -7.27
CA LEU A 226 8.47 -18.27 -7.22
C LEU A 226 9.04 -18.73 -5.86
N VAL A 227 8.40 -18.38 -4.74
CA VAL A 227 8.75 -18.91 -3.41
C VAL A 227 8.59 -20.45 -3.36
N GLN A 228 7.50 -21.00 -3.89
CA GLN A 228 7.28 -22.46 -3.94
C GLN A 228 8.26 -23.20 -4.86
N ARG A 229 8.89 -22.50 -5.81
CA ARG A 229 9.98 -23.01 -6.66
C ARG A 229 11.37 -22.89 -6.04
N HIS A 230 11.49 -22.39 -4.80
CA HIS A 230 12.76 -22.06 -4.15
C HIS A 230 13.60 -21.02 -4.94
N PHE A 231 12.96 -20.16 -5.76
CA PHE A 231 13.67 -19.22 -6.64
C PHE A 231 14.53 -18.21 -5.86
N TYR A 232 14.05 -17.74 -4.72
CA TYR A 232 14.74 -16.77 -3.86
C TYR A 232 15.74 -17.41 -2.88
N ASP A 233 15.81 -18.74 -2.80
CA ASP A 233 16.57 -19.42 -1.74
C ASP A 233 18.09 -19.30 -1.98
N GLY A 234 18.75 -18.53 -1.13
CA GLY A 234 20.20 -18.28 -1.20
C GLY A 234 20.60 -17.08 -2.05
N MET A 235 19.64 -16.33 -2.62
CA MET A 235 19.93 -15.04 -3.26
C MET A 235 20.51 -14.04 -2.26
N GLU A 236 21.41 -13.17 -2.73
CA GLU A 236 21.86 -12.01 -1.95
C GLU A 236 20.85 -10.85 -2.09
N ILE A 237 21.07 -9.75 -1.35
CA ILE A 237 20.34 -8.50 -1.52
C ILE A 237 21.17 -7.62 -2.46
N GLN A 238 20.76 -7.52 -3.72
CA GLN A 238 21.51 -6.87 -4.80
C GLN A 238 21.62 -5.34 -4.61
N ARG A 239 20.61 -4.71 -3.99
CA ARG A 239 20.57 -3.26 -3.76
C ARG A 239 20.00 -2.90 -2.39
N ALA A 240 20.69 -2.01 -1.68
CA ALA A 240 20.23 -1.39 -0.44
C ALA A 240 20.80 0.04 -0.34
N ASP A 241 20.00 1.07 -0.65
CA ASP A 241 20.47 2.46 -0.83
C ASP A 241 19.90 3.47 0.20
N GLY A 242 19.21 2.97 1.23
CA GLY A 242 18.61 3.81 2.28
C GLY A 242 17.22 4.38 1.93
N PHE A 243 16.76 4.16 0.70
CA PHE A 243 15.36 4.37 0.30
C PHE A 243 14.71 3.00 0.04
N VAL A 244 15.38 2.17 -0.75
CA VAL A 244 14.91 0.87 -1.22
C VAL A 244 15.88 -0.24 -0.78
N VAL A 245 15.31 -1.42 -0.49
CA VAL A 245 16.03 -2.69 -0.49
C VAL A 245 15.38 -3.59 -1.54
N GLN A 246 16.16 -4.15 -2.45
CA GLN A 246 15.67 -4.89 -3.63
C GLN A 246 16.44 -6.21 -3.80
N THR A 247 15.73 -7.27 -4.18
CA THR A 247 16.28 -8.60 -4.48
C THR A 247 15.42 -9.33 -5.52
N GLY A 248 15.75 -10.58 -5.87
CA GLY A 248 15.03 -11.39 -6.86
C GLY A 248 15.58 -11.32 -8.29
N ASP A 249 16.77 -10.76 -8.46
CA ASP A 249 17.50 -10.66 -9.73
C ASP A 249 18.43 -11.90 -9.88
N PRO A 250 18.25 -12.77 -10.88
CA PRO A 250 18.95 -14.06 -10.95
C PRO A 250 20.36 -13.95 -11.57
N ASP A 251 21.25 -14.86 -11.17
CA ASP A 251 22.61 -14.94 -11.71
C ASP A 251 22.62 -15.22 -13.22
N GLY A 252 23.22 -14.32 -14.01
CA GLY A 252 23.53 -14.54 -15.42
C GLY A 252 23.02 -13.44 -16.35
N PRO A 253 22.62 -13.78 -17.59
CA PRO A 253 22.10 -12.83 -18.58
C PRO A 253 20.56 -12.75 -18.58
N ALA A 254 19.90 -13.19 -17.50
CA ALA A 254 18.45 -13.16 -17.37
C ALA A 254 18.07 -12.06 -16.37
N GLU A 255 17.22 -11.13 -16.78
CA GLU A 255 16.82 -9.97 -15.96
C GLU A 255 15.60 -10.29 -15.05
N GLY A 256 15.11 -11.53 -15.12
CA GLY A 256 13.96 -12.04 -14.37
C GLY A 256 13.79 -13.57 -14.48
N PHE A 257 12.67 -14.09 -13.97
CA PHE A 257 12.38 -15.53 -13.99
C PHE A 257 12.09 -16.03 -15.40
N ILE A 258 12.92 -16.98 -15.87
CA ILE A 258 12.69 -17.74 -17.10
C ILE A 258 11.81 -18.95 -16.79
N ASP A 259 10.65 -19.07 -17.45
CA ASP A 259 9.74 -20.19 -17.24
C ASP A 259 10.25 -21.48 -17.92
N PRO A 260 10.55 -22.56 -17.16
CA PRO A 260 11.14 -23.78 -17.72
C PRO A 260 10.26 -24.53 -18.72
N SER A 261 8.97 -24.17 -18.86
CA SER A 261 8.06 -24.77 -19.84
C SER A 261 8.00 -24.02 -21.17
N THR A 262 8.51 -22.78 -21.23
CA THR A 262 8.47 -21.95 -22.45
C THR A 262 9.83 -21.38 -22.88
N GLU A 263 10.87 -21.53 -22.05
CA GLU A 263 12.23 -20.99 -22.25
C GLU A 263 12.27 -19.46 -22.44
N LYS A 264 11.29 -18.75 -21.85
CA LYS A 264 11.13 -17.29 -21.93
C LYS A 264 11.01 -16.65 -20.55
N ALA A 265 11.40 -15.38 -20.44
CA ALA A 265 11.06 -14.57 -19.28
C ALA A 265 9.54 -14.52 -19.09
N ARG A 266 9.08 -14.79 -17.87
CA ARG A 266 7.69 -14.58 -17.46
C ARG A 266 7.58 -13.15 -16.93
N THR A 267 6.71 -12.35 -17.52
CA THR A 267 6.32 -11.05 -16.95
C THR A 267 4.86 -11.07 -16.47
N ILE A 268 4.48 -10.08 -15.67
CA ILE A 268 3.12 -9.89 -15.13
C ILE A 268 2.65 -8.44 -15.31
N PRO A 269 1.33 -8.24 -15.54
CA PRO A 269 0.76 -6.91 -15.75
C PRO A 269 0.97 -6.00 -14.55
N LEU A 270 0.82 -4.69 -14.75
CA LEU A 270 0.56 -3.76 -13.66
C LEU A 270 -0.82 -4.07 -13.04
N GLU A 271 -0.92 -4.12 -11.72
CA GLU A 271 -2.17 -4.31 -10.98
C GLU A 271 -2.36 -3.15 -9.99
N ILE A 272 -3.43 -2.36 -10.15
CA ILE A 272 -3.78 -1.27 -9.23
C ILE A 272 -5.24 -1.35 -8.83
N MET A 273 -5.50 -1.72 -7.57
CA MET A 273 -6.84 -1.63 -6.98
C MET A 273 -7.10 -0.24 -6.40
N VAL A 274 -8.07 0.46 -6.98
CA VAL A 274 -8.57 1.78 -6.54
C VAL A 274 -9.62 1.60 -5.44
N ASP A 275 -9.63 2.48 -4.43
CA ASP A 275 -10.66 2.45 -3.40
C ASP A 275 -12.04 2.85 -3.96
N GLY A 276 -13.05 2.05 -3.63
CA GLY A 276 -14.40 2.14 -4.18
C GLY A 276 -14.65 1.30 -5.44
N GLU A 277 -13.61 0.86 -6.15
CA GLU A 277 -13.75 0.00 -7.32
C GLU A 277 -13.93 -1.49 -6.97
N LYS A 278 -14.45 -2.27 -7.93
CA LYS A 278 -14.84 -3.68 -7.73
C LYS A 278 -13.74 -4.69 -8.07
N SER A 279 -12.78 -4.29 -8.89
CA SER A 279 -11.69 -5.11 -9.42
C SER A 279 -10.51 -4.18 -9.76
N PRO A 280 -9.26 -4.66 -9.68
CA PRO A 280 -8.11 -3.84 -10.02
C PRO A 280 -8.12 -3.45 -11.50
N ALA A 281 -7.55 -2.28 -11.78
CA ALA A 281 -7.11 -1.94 -13.12
C ALA A 281 -5.86 -2.77 -13.46
N TYR A 282 -5.75 -3.12 -14.74
CA TYR A 282 -4.68 -3.93 -15.30
C TYR A 282 -3.95 -3.14 -16.40
N GLU A 283 -2.64 -3.27 -16.45
CA GLU A 283 -1.72 -2.71 -17.48
C GLU A 283 -1.63 -1.17 -17.58
N GLU A 284 -2.63 -0.43 -17.09
CA GLU A 284 -2.69 1.04 -17.11
C GLU A 284 -2.34 1.66 -15.74
N THR A 285 -1.61 2.77 -15.74
CA THR A 285 -1.37 3.58 -14.55
C THR A 285 -2.58 4.44 -14.18
N LEU A 286 -2.60 4.97 -12.96
CA LEU A 286 -3.60 5.96 -12.54
C LEU A 286 -3.56 7.25 -13.37
N GLU A 287 -2.44 7.57 -14.04
CA GLU A 287 -2.32 8.77 -14.87
C GLU A 287 -2.92 8.57 -16.26
N GLU A 288 -2.72 7.39 -16.86
CA GLU A 288 -3.33 6.98 -18.13
C GLU A 288 -4.85 6.86 -18.02
N LEU A 289 -5.34 6.31 -16.90
CA LEU A 289 -6.77 6.27 -16.54
C LEU A 289 -7.37 7.65 -16.20
N GLY A 290 -6.56 8.71 -16.11
CA GLY A 290 -7.01 10.06 -15.71
C GLY A 290 -7.39 10.19 -14.23
N LEU A 291 -7.01 9.21 -13.40
CA LEU A 291 -7.38 9.05 -11.98
C LEU A 291 -6.35 9.66 -11.01
N TYR A 292 -5.77 10.82 -11.34
CA TYR A 292 -4.71 11.54 -10.57
C TYR A 292 -4.98 11.85 -9.08
N LYS A 293 -6.16 11.50 -8.56
CA LYS A 293 -6.57 11.69 -7.15
C LYS A 293 -7.23 10.45 -6.54
N ALA A 294 -7.19 9.31 -7.23
CA ALA A 294 -7.65 8.04 -6.68
C ALA A 294 -6.73 7.61 -5.53
N GLN A 295 -7.33 7.13 -4.43
CA GLN A 295 -6.59 6.39 -3.41
C GLN A 295 -6.55 4.92 -3.81
N THR A 296 -5.45 4.25 -3.50
CA THR A 296 -5.27 2.82 -3.76
C THR A 296 -5.54 2.00 -2.50
N LYS A 297 -5.96 0.74 -2.67
CA LYS A 297 -6.15 -0.20 -1.54
C LYS A 297 -4.84 -0.62 -0.88
N LEU A 298 -3.74 -0.64 -1.65
CA LEU A 298 -2.39 -0.99 -1.20
C LEU A 298 -1.40 0.15 -1.53
N PRO A 299 -1.41 1.26 -0.77
CA PRO A 299 -0.50 2.37 -1.00
C PRO A 299 0.88 2.18 -0.35
N PHE A 300 1.90 2.85 -0.90
CA PHE A 300 3.28 2.90 -0.37
C PHE A 300 3.44 3.77 0.91
N ASN A 301 2.44 3.80 1.79
CA ASN A 301 2.41 4.63 2.99
C ASN A 301 3.13 4.03 4.22
N ALA A 302 3.34 2.71 4.26
CA ALA A 302 3.90 2.01 5.42
C ALA A 302 5.34 1.55 5.20
N PHE A 303 6.12 1.55 6.28
CA PHE A 303 7.48 1.01 6.30
C PHE A 303 7.44 -0.50 6.06
N GLY A 304 8.25 -1.01 5.14
CA GLY A 304 8.27 -2.42 4.78
C GLY A 304 7.14 -2.89 3.85
N THR A 305 6.34 -1.99 3.27
CA THR A 305 5.50 -2.35 2.11
C THR A 305 6.38 -2.94 1.01
N MET A 306 5.97 -4.09 0.47
CA MET A 306 6.67 -4.83 -0.59
C MET A 306 5.94 -4.67 -1.93
N ALA A 307 6.70 -4.56 -3.02
CA ALA A 307 6.18 -4.59 -4.38
C ALA A 307 7.13 -5.34 -5.33
N MET A 308 6.65 -5.64 -6.54
CA MET A 308 7.49 -6.13 -7.65
C MET A 308 8.14 -4.94 -8.35
N ALA A 309 9.42 -5.04 -8.71
CA ALA A 309 10.09 -4.04 -9.53
C ALA A 309 9.65 -4.13 -11.00
N ARG A 310 9.67 -2.98 -11.70
CA ARG A 310 9.29 -2.81 -13.11
C ARG A 310 10.32 -1.91 -13.81
N GLU A 311 10.36 -1.98 -15.13
CA GLU A 311 11.04 -0.99 -15.97
C GLU A 311 10.26 0.33 -16.03
N GLU A 312 10.98 1.45 -16.04
CA GLU A 312 10.43 2.82 -15.91
C GLU A 312 9.37 3.18 -16.96
N PHE A 313 9.39 2.53 -18.13
CA PHE A 313 8.52 2.83 -19.27
C PHE A 313 7.73 1.62 -19.80
N GLU A 314 7.71 0.49 -19.08
CA GLU A 314 6.89 -0.68 -19.45
C GLU A 314 6.12 -1.22 -18.24
N ASN A 315 4.84 -0.85 -18.16
CA ASN A 315 3.93 -1.25 -17.08
C ASN A 315 3.88 -2.78 -16.86
N ASN A 316 4.06 -3.59 -17.90
CA ASN A 316 3.91 -5.05 -17.88
C ASN A 316 5.23 -5.84 -17.77
N SER A 317 6.31 -5.19 -17.35
CA SER A 317 7.68 -5.75 -17.30
C SER A 317 8.02 -6.60 -16.07
N ALA A 318 7.32 -6.44 -14.94
CA ALA A 318 7.67 -7.12 -13.68
C ALA A 318 7.77 -8.64 -13.84
N SER A 319 8.83 -9.25 -13.31
CA SER A 319 9.10 -10.69 -13.45
C SER A 319 9.31 -11.39 -12.11
N SER A 320 10.50 -11.25 -11.51
CA SER A 320 10.88 -11.89 -10.24
C SER A 320 11.43 -10.93 -9.19
N GLN A 321 11.92 -9.77 -9.61
CA GLN A 321 12.51 -8.79 -8.72
C GLN A 321 11.46 -8.16 -7.81
N ILE A 322 11.76 -8.09 -6.51
CA ILE A 322 10.93 -7.46 -5.47
C ILE A 322 11.72 -6.39 -4.73
N PHE A 323 11.01 -5.42 -4.17
CA PHE A 323 11.60 -4.40 -3.32
C PHE A 323 10.74 -4.01 -2.12
N TRP A 324 11.37 -3.48 -1.09
CA TRP A 324 10.77 -2.92 0.12
C TRP A 324 11.20 -1.47 0.32
N LEU A 325 10.28 -0.64 0.82
CA LEU A 325 10.60 0.71 1.25
C LEU A 325 11.14 0.75 2.68
N LEU A 326 12.36 1.27 2.83
CA LEU A 326 13.00 1.52 4.13
C LEU A 326 12.42 2.74 4.86
N LYS A 327 11.75 3.63 4.11
CA LYS A 327 11.08 4.82 4.64
C LYS A 327 9.88 5.20 3.79
N GLU A 328 8.94 5.91 4.41
CA GLU A 328 7.95 6.72 3.72
C GLU A 328 8.65 7.58 2.65
N SER A 329 8.26 7.42 1.38
CA SER A 329 8.89 8.14 0.28
C SER A 329 8.30 9.54 0.18
N GLU A 330 9.13 10.54 0.47
CA GLU A 330 8.78 11.97 0.28
C GLU A 330 8.48 12.32 -1.19
N LEU A 331 8.81 11.41 -2.13
CA LEU A 331 8.55 11.54 -3.55
C LEU A 331 7.23 10.86 -3.99
N THR A 332 6.68 9.92 -3.21
CA THR A 332 5.34 9.36 -3.49
C THR A 332 4.26 10.27 -2.92
N PRO A 333 3.25 10.71 -3.71
CA PRO A 333 2.05 11.31 -3.16
C PRO A 333 1.38 10.35 -2.18
N SER A 334 1.06 10.81 -0.96
CA SER A 334 0.47 9.93 0.05
C SER A 334 -0.82 9.27 -0.45
N ASN A 335 -0.93 7.95 -0.24
CA ASN A 335 -1.98 7.05 -0.75
C ASN A 335 -1.86 6.61 -2.23
N ALA A 336 -0.77 6.97 -2.93
CA ALA A 336 -0.43 6.41 -4.24
C ALA A 336 0.22 5.01 -4.14
N ASN A 337 0.18 4.28 -5.26
CA ASN A 337 0.89 3.01 -5.49
C ASN A 337 1.73 3.14 -6.77
N ILE A 338 2.59 4.17 -6.84
CA ILE A 338 3.35 4.56 -8.03
C ILE A 338 4.83 4.70 -7.62
N LEU A 339 5.63 3.66 -7.90
CA LEU A 339 7.10 3.56 -7.80
C LEU A 339 7.60 2.45 -8.72
#